data_AF-A0AA37T2H0-F1
#
_entry.id   AF-A0AA37T2H0-F1
#
_cell.length_a   1.000
_cell.length_b   1.000
_cell.length_c   1.000
_cell.angle_alpha   90.00
_cell.angle_beta   90.00
_cell.angle_gamma   90.00
#
_symmetry.space_group_name_H-M   'P 1'
#
loop_
_entity.id
_entity.type
_entity.pdbx_description
1 polymer ?
#
loop_
_entity_poly.entity_id
_entity_poly.type
_entity_poly.pdbx_seq_one_letter_code
_entity_poly.pdbx_strand_id
1 'polypeptide(L)'
;MERRLWLFVTPFALLTLILGVLIIAQYGTAWLSVSGWLHAKLLLVSLFYVYHFYLWHLVKVFAKDQNKHSAKFFRFLNEAPVIALLIVILLAVVKPF
;
A
#
# COMPACT_ATOMS: atom_id res chain seq x y z
N MET A 1 5.11 -7.48 19.58
CA MET A 1 6.00 -6.83 18.58
C MET A 1 5.21 -6.22 17.41
N GLU A 2 4.10 -6.82 17.01
CA GLU A 2 3.15 -6.35 15.98
C GLU A 2 2.74 -4.86 16.03
N ARG A 3 2.47 -4.31 17.23
CA ARG A 3 2.09 -2.89 17.38
C ARG A 3 3.23 -1.92 17.08
N ARG A 4 4.49 -2.34 17.28
CA ARG A 4 5.69 -1.53 16.97
C ARG A 4 5.94 -1.47 15.46
N LEU A 5 5.73 -2.59 14.75
CA LEU A 5 5.85 -2.64 13.30
C LEU A 5 4.84 -1.71 12.62
N TRP A 6 3.58 -1.72 13.08
CA TRP A 6 2.58 -0.80 12.55
C TRP A 6 3.00 0.66 12.76
N LEU A 7 3.33 1.06 13.99
CA LEU A 7 3.76 2.42 14.31
C LEU A 7 5.02 2.87 13.57
N PHE A 8 5.91 1.96 13.21
CA PHE A 8 7.10 2.29 12.42
C PHE A 8 6.77 2.55 10.96
N VAL A 9 5.85 1.78 10.36
CA VAL A 9 5.51 1.89 8.92
C VAL A 9 4.54 3.04 8.64
N THR A 10 3.61 3.31 9.56
CA THR A 10 2.59 4.37 9.39
C THR A 10 3.15 5.77 9.06
N PRO A 11 4.24 6.29 9.69
CA PRO A 11 4.80 7.59 9.31
C PRO A 11 5.34 7.59 7.88
N PHE A 12 5.95 6.51 7.41
CA PHE A 12 6.41 6.41 6.02
C PHE A 12 5.26 6.34 5.02
N ALA A 13 4.17 5.65 5.37
CA ALA A 13 2.95 5.67 4.59
C ALA A 13 2.39 7.10 4.49
N LEU A 14 2.33 7.83 5.61
CA LEU A 14 1.85 9.22 5.62
C LEU A 14 2.75 10.16 4.78
N LEU A 15 4.07 10.04 4.91
CA LEU A 15 5.01 10.80 4.10
C LEU A 15 4.84 10.51 2.61
N THR A 16 4.66 9.25 2.25
CA THR A 16 4.42 8.82 0.86
C THR A 16 3.13 9.43 0.31
N LEU A 17 2.06 9.51 1.11
CA LEU A 17 0.82 10.18 0.72
C LEU A 17 1.05 11.66 0.46
N ILE A 18 1.64 12.36 1.43
CA ILE A 18 1.83 13.82 1.38
C ILE A 18 2.71 14.17 0.18
N LEU A 19 3.86 13.52 0.04
CA LEU A 19 4.78 13.77 -1.08
C LEU A 19 4.14 13.42 -2.43
N GLY A 20 3.38 12.32 -2.51
CA GLY A 20 2.66 11.94 -3.72
C GLY A 20 1.63 12.98 -4.15
N VAL A 21 0.84 13.48 -3.20
CA VAL A 21 -0.16 14.54 -3.45
C VAL A 21 0.52 15.85 -3.86
N LEU A 22 1.62 16.23 -3.20
CA LEU A 22 2.38 17.44 -3.54
C LEU A 22 2.92 17.40 -4.96
N ILE A 23 3.46 16.26 -5.41
CA ILE A 23 3.93 16.09 -6.79
C ILE A 23 2.79 16.27 -7.78
N ILE A 24 1.64 15.63 -7.53
CA ILE A 24 0.47 15.73 -8.41
C ILE A 24 -0.04 17.18 -8.46
N ALA A 25 -0.07 17.88 -7.31
CA ALA A 25 -0.46 19.28 -7.23
C ALA A 25 0.52 20.19 -8.01
N GLN A 26 1.82 19.90 -7.98
CA GLN A 26 2.84 20.66 -8.71
C GLN A 26 2.77 20.46 -10.23
N TYR A 27 2.56 19.22 -10.69
CA TYR A 27 2.49 18.91 -12.12
C TYR A 27 1.13 19.25 -12.77
N GLY A 28 0.09 19.48 -11.95
CA GLY A 28 -1.23 19.92 -12.38
C GLY A 28 -2.13 18.81 -12.94
N THR A 29 -3.42 19.12 -13.09
CA THR A 29 -4.47 18.17 -13.52
C THR A 29 -4.31 17.69 -14.96
N ALA A 30 -3.59 18.43 -15.81
CA ALA A 30 -3.28 18.04 -17.17
C ALA A 30 -2.40 16.77 -17.23
N TRP A 31 -1.51 16.59 -16.25
CA TRP A 31 -0.65 15.41 -16.15
C TRP A 31 -1.45 14.15 -15.76
N LEU A 32 -2.47 14.33 -14.91
CA LEU A 32 -3.46 13.29 -14.59
C LEU A 32 -4.23 12.87 -15.84
N SER A 33 -4.75 13.81 -16.64
CA SER A 33 -5.58 13.47 -17.79
C SER A 33 -4.87 12.74 -18.93
N VAL A 34 -3.54 12.88 -19.05
CA VAL A 34 -2.79 12.36 -20.22
C VAL A 34 -2.10 11.02 -19.92
N SER A 35 -1.85 10.67 -18.66
CA SER A 35 -0.99 9.53 -18.33
C SER A 35 -1.80 8.33 -17.80
N GLY A 36 -2.03 7.33 -18.64
CA GLY A 36 -2.63 6.05 -18.24
C GLY A 36 -1.80 5.32 -17.18
N TRP A 37 -0.48 5.40 -17.28
CA TRP A 37 0.44 4.88 -16.25
C TRP A 37 0.23 5.52 -14.87
N LEU A 38 -0.07 6.82 -14.79
CA LEU A 38 -0.30 7.47 -13.50
C LEU A 38 -1.55 6.92 -12.79
N HIS A 39 -2.62 6.67 -13.54
CA HIS A 39 -3.83 6.05 -13.00
C HIS A 39 -3.57 4.63 -12.47
N ALA A 40 -2.83 3.82 -13.23
CA ALA A 40 -2.44 2.47 -12.78
C ALA A 40 -1.60 2.54 -11.49
N LYS A 41 -0.67 3.49 -11.40
CA LYS A 41 0.16 3.70 -10.21
C LYS A 41 -0.67 4.14 -9.00
N LEU A 42 -1.62 5.06 -9.19
CA LEU A 42 -2.50 5.52 -8.11
C LEU A 42 -3.43 4.42 -7.61
N LEU A 43 -3.91 3.56 -8.50
CA LEU A 43 -4.71 2.39 -8.12
C LEU A 43 -3.91 1.41 -7.26
N LEU A 44 -2.65 1.12 -7.63
CA LEU A 44 -1.77 0.28 -6.82
C LEU A 44 -1.49 0.90 -5.45
N VAL A 45 -1.15 2.18 -5.40
CA VAL A 45 -0.91 2.90 -4.13
C VAL A 45 -2.17 2.84 -3.24
N SER A 46 -3.35 3.02 -3.82
CA SER A 46 -4.62 2.91 -3.09
C SER A 46 -4.83 1.50 -2.51
N LEU A 47 -4.52 0.45 -3.27
CA LEU A 47 -4.55 -0.94 -2.77
C LEU A 47 -3.58 -1.17 -1.61
N PHE A 48 -2.39 -0.57 -1.65
CA PHE A 48 -1.43 -0.62 -0.53
C PHE A 48 -1.98 0.04 0.73
N TYR A 49 -2.69 1.17 0.63
CA TYR A 49 -3.34 1.79 1.78
C TYR A 49 -4.44 0.90 2.35
N VAL A 50 -5.30 0.32 1.51
CA VAL A 50 -6.34 -0.63 1.95
C VAL A 50 -5.70 -1.80 2.69
N TYR A 51 -4.61 -2.36 2.17
CA TYR A 51 -3.85 -3.41 2.82
C TYR A 51 -3.27 -2.96 4.18
N HIS A 52 -2.69 -1.76 4.27
CA HIS A 52 -2.17 -1.20 5.52
C HIS A 52 -3.26 -1.03 6.59
N PHE A 53 -4.45 -0.56 6.19
CA PHE A 53 -5.61 -0.46 7.09
C PHE A 53 -6.14 -1.83 7.51
N TYR A 54 -6.12 -2.82 6.61
CA TYR A 54 -6.49 -4.19 6.95
C TYR A 54 -5.53 -4.80 7.98
N LEU A 55 -4.21 -4.58 7.83
CA LEU A 55 -3.23 -4.98 8.84
C LEU A 55 -3.49 -4.32 10.19
N TRP A 56 -3.87 -3.05 10.22
CA TRP A 56 -4.24 -2.37 11.46
C TRP A 56 -5.44 -3.01 12.16
N HIS A 57 -6.48 -3.38 11.38
CA HIS A 57 -7.62 -4.12 11.92
C HIS A 57 -7.18 -5.44 12.53
N LEU A 58 -6.31 -6.18 11.84
CA LEU A 58 -5.79 -7.46 12.29
C LEU A 58 -4.98 -7.33 13.60
N VAL A 59 -4.12 -6.32 13.72
CA VAL A 59 -3.38 -6.02 14.96
C VAL A 59 -4.34 -5.76 16.12
N LYS A 60 -5.48 -5.09 15.88
CA LYS A 60 -6.52 -4.90 16.91
C LYS A 60 -7.24 -6.19 17.30
N VAL A 61 -7.47 -7.09 16.35
CA VAL A 61 -8.10 -8.40 16.60
C VAL A 61 -7.16 -9.31 17.38
N PHE A 62 -5.88 -9.33 17.02
CA PHE A 62 -4.83 -10.03 17.77
C PHE A 62 -4.70 -9.50 19.19
N ALA A 63 -4.72 -8.18 19.39
CA ALA A 63 -4.66 -7.58 20.73
C ALA A 63 -5.86 -7.94 21.63
N LYS A 64 -6.94 -8.50 21.06
CA LYS A 64 -8.12 -8.98 21.79
C LYS A 64 -8.16 -10.50 21.94
N ASP A 65 -7.13 -11.22 21.47
CA ASP A 65 -7.08 -12.68 21.37
C ASP A 65 -8.28 -13.31 20.62
N GLN A 66 -8.96 -12.53 19.77
CA GLN A 66 -10.14 -12.98 19.01
C GLN A 66 -9.77 -13.48 17.62
N ASN A 67 -8.56 -14.02 17.47
CA ASN A 67 -8.06 -14.37 16.16
C ASN A 67 -8.75 -15.64 15.62
N LYS A 68 -9.53 -15.48 14.54
CA LYS A 68 -10.26 -16.58 13.88
C LYS A 68 -9.54 -17.13 12.65
N HIS A 69 -8.42 -16.54 12.26
CA HIS A 69 -7.70 -16.92 11.04
C HIS A 69 -6.60 -17.95 11.33
N SER A 70 -6.36 -18.84 10.37
CA SER A 70 -5.32 -19.88 10.50
C SER A 70 -3.91 -19.32 10.28
N ALA A 71 -2.89 -20.02 10.76
CA ALA A 71 -1.49 -19.64 10.53
C ALA A 71 -1.13 -19.50 9.03
N LYS A 72 -1.77 -20.29 8.14
CA LYS A 72 -1.58 -20.18 6.68
C LYS A 72 -2.05 -18.82 6.13
N PHE A 73 -3.13 -18.27 6.68
CA PHE A 73 -3.64 -16.96 6.28
C PHE A 73 -2.61 -15.85 6.55
N PHE A 74 -1.99 -15.85 7.72
CA PHE A 74 -0.96 -14.85 8.08
C PHE A 74 0.31 -14.97 7.25
N ARG A 75 0.68 -16.18 6.82
CA ARG A 75 1.79 -16.39 5.89
C ARG A 75 1.51 -15.76 4.54
N PHE A 76 0.34 -16.04 3.97
CA PHE A 76 -0.08 -15.45 2.70
C PHE A 76 -0.16 -13.93 2.80
N LEU A 77 -0.70 -13.40 3.91
CA LEU A 77 -0.76 -11.96 4.14
C LEU A 77 0.64 -11.34 4.17
N ASN A 78 1.62 -12.00 4.81
CA ASN A 78 3.00 -11.52 4.83
C ASN A 78 3.72 -11.64 3.47
N GLU A 79 3.27 -12.53 2.58
CA GLU A 79 3.79 -12.69 1.22
C GLU A 79 3.14 -11.72 0.22
N ALA A 80 1.93 -11.23 0.49
CA ALA A 80 1.22 -10.28 -0.37
C ALA A 80 2.02 -9.00 -0.73
N PRO A 81 2.78 -8.37 0.20
CA PRO A 81 3.68 -7.26 -0.13
C PRO A 81 4.74 -7.60 -1.18
N VAL A 82 5.23 -8.84 -1.21
CA VAL A 82 6.25 -9.28 -2.19
C VAL A 82 5.64 -9.35 -3.59
N ILE A 83 4.42 -9.89 -3.71
CA ILE A 83 3.69 -9.92 -4.97
C ILE A 83 3.41 -8.49 -5.46
N ALA A 84 2.98 -7.61 -4.56
CA ALA A 84 2.72 -6.21 -4.88
C ALA A 84 4.00 -5.47 -5.31
N LEU A 85 5.15 -5.75 -4.68
CA LEU A 85 6.46 -5.23 -5.10
C LEU A 85 6.77 -5.62 -6.56
N LEU A 86 6.57 -6.89 -6.91
CA LEU A 86 6.84 -7.40 -8.26
C LEU A 86 5.95 -6.70 -9.31
N ILE A 87 4.67 -6.54 -9.01
CA ILE A 87 3.73 -5.80 -9.88
C ILE A 87 4.15 -4.33 -10.04
N VAL A 88 4.53 -3.66 -8.95
CA VAL A 88 5.00 -2.26 -8.99
C VAL A 88 6.27 -2.14 -9.82
N ILE A 89 7.23 -3.05 -9.69
CA ILE A 89 8.46 -3.06 -10.48
C ILE A 89 8.13 -3.24 -11.97
N LEU A 90 7.28 -4.21 -12.32
CA LEU A 90 6.84 -4.42 -13.70
C LEU A 90 6.16 -3.16 -14.26
N LEU A 91 5.26 -2.54 -13.50
CA LEU A 91 4.60 -1.31 -13.93
C LEU A 91 5.60 -0.15 -14.12
N ALA A 92 6.61 -0.05 -13.26
CA ALA A 92 7.63 0.99 -13.33
C ALA A 92 8.61 0.80 -14.50
N VAL A 93 8.90 -0.44 -14.88
CA VAL A 93 9.81 -0.79 -15.97
C VAL A 93 9.10 -0.73 -17.32
N VAL A 94 7.95 -1.40 -17.44
CA VAL A 94 7.23 -1.54 -18.71
C VAL A 94 6.55 -0.24 -19.11
N LYS A 95 6.10 0.57 -18.14
CA LYS A 95 5.35 1.83 -18.36
C LYS A 95 4.37 1.72 -19.54
N PRO A 96 3.38 0.81 -19.47
CA PRO A 96 2.74 0.32 -20.69
C PRO A 96 1.82 1.33 -21.40
N PHE A 97 1.70 2.57 -20.90
CA PHE A 97 0.76 3.59 -21.37
C PHE A 97 1.21 5.00 -20.95
#